data_AF-A0A538QQH7-F1
#
_entry.id   AF-A0A538QQH7-F1
#
_cell.length_a   1.000
_cell.length_b   1.000
_cell.length_c   1.000
_cell.angle_alpha   90.00
_cell.angle_beta   90.00
_cell.angle_gamma   90.00
#
_symmetry.space_group_name_H-M   'P 1'
#
loop_
_entity.id
_entity.type
_entity.pdbx_description
1 polymer ?
#
loop_
_entity_poly.entity_id
_entity_poly.type
_entity_poly.pdbx_seq_one_letter_code
_entity_poly.pdbx_strand_id
1 'polypeptide(L)'
;MLLHAAAVVAPVALYFYAVHPAWSGMYWIDPHRLAGVAVLPLMVGHGLLVFGGWYGAALLLRRGYQGALIYIIGAIALVVLVLVVSGFQRLSTATDYPGWEQNQGTSLFAVQLGWAAVVSVMALFGSATYVAIELGRDGRRVRAR
;
A
#
# COMPACT_ATOMS: atom_id res chain seq x y z
N MET A 1 0.40 14.28 7.91
CA MET A 1 0.09 13.50 6.70
C MET A 1 1.21 13.53 5.66
N LEU A 2 1.65 14.72 5.20
CA LEU A 2 2.79 14.86 4.27
C LEU A 2 4.03 14.10 4.73
N LEU A 3 4.38 14.20 6.02
CA LEU A 3 5.48 13.44 6.61
C LEU A 3 5.29 11.92 6.53
N HIS A 4 4.09 11.38 6.74
CA HIS A 4 3.85 9.94 6.65
C HIS A 4 3.91 9.45 5.19
N ALA A 5 3.29 10.20 4.27
CA ALA A 5 3.37 9.91 2.84
C ALA A 5 4.82 9.95 2.33
N ALA A 6 5.60 10.96 2.72
CA ALA A 6 6.96 11.16 2.26
C ALA A 6 8.01 10.28 2.97
N ALA A 7 7.81 9.97 4.26
CA ALA A 7 8.81 9.25 5.05
C ALA A 7 8.59 7.73 5.10
N VAL A 8 7.38 7.25 4.84
CA VAL A 8 7.06 5.81 4.94
C VAL A 8 6.52 5.27 3.62
N VAL A 9 5.43 5.86 3.10
CA VAL A 9 4.74 5.29 1.93
C VAL A 9 5.58 5.44 0.66
N ALA A 10 6.08 6.64 0.38
CA ALA A 10 6.85 6.90 -0.83
C ALA A 10 8.18 6.12 -0.88
N PRO A 11 9.01 6.06 0.18
CA PRO A 11 10.25 5.29 0.15
C PRO A 11 10.01 3.78 -0.03
N VAL A 12 8.99 3.22 0.62
CA VAL A 12 8.61 1.81 0.47
C VAL A 12 8.17 1.54 -0.98
N ALA A 13 7.27 2.36 -1.52
CA ALA A 13 6.79 2.19 -2.89
C ALA A 13 7.94 2.32 -3.90
N LEU A 14 8.76 3.37 -3.77
CA LEU A 14 9.92 3.60 -4.63
C LEU A 14 10.92 2.45 -4.58
N TYR A 15 11.20 1.91 -3.39
CA TYR A 15 12.09 0.77 -3.23
C TYR A 15 11.60 -0.43 -4.05
N PHE A 16 10.33 -0.82 -3.93
CA PHE A 16 9.82 -1.96 -4.69
C PHE A 16 9.73 -1.69 -6.19
N TYR A 17 9.30 -0.50 -6.60
CA TYR A 17 9.26 -0.15 -8.03
C TYR A 17 10.65 -0.06 -8.66
N ALA A 18 11.68 0.33 -7.91
CA ALA A 18 13.04 0.44 -8.42
C ALA A 18 13.79 -0.90 -8.40
N VAL A 19 13.67 -1.65 -7.30
CA VAL A 19 14.49 -2.86 -7.05
C VAL A 19 13.77 -4.12 -7.50
N HIS A 20 12.44 -4.16 -7.44
CA HIS A 20 11.63 -5.34 -7.74
C HIS A 20 10.43 -5.01 -8.67
N PRO A 21 10.66 -4.36 -9.83
CA PRO A 21 9.59 -3.80 -10.66
C PRO A 21 8.61 -4.84 -11.20
N ALA A 22 9.11 -6.03 -11.56
CA ALA A 22 8.28 -7.13 -12.05
C ALA A 22 7.32 -7.65 -10.94
N TRP A 23 7.84 -7.85 -9.73
CA TRP A 23 7.06 -8.30 -8.59
C TRP A 23 6.08 -7.22 -8.09
N SER A 24 6.49 -5.94 -8.06
CA SER A 24 5.61 -4.84 -7.65
C SER A 24 4.43 -4.65 -8.60
N GLY A 25 4.62 -4.96 -9.89
CA GLY A 25 3.55 -5.01 -10.89
C GLY A 25 2.81 -6.35 -10.95
N MET A 26 3.07 -7.27 -10.01
CA MET A 26 2.52 -8.63 -9.96
C MET A 26 2.71 -9.44 -11.26
N TYR A 27 3.76 -9.13 -12.03
CA TYR A 27 4.01 -9.70 -13.35
C TYR A 27 2.87 -9.49 -14.36
N TRP A 28 2.00 -8.50 -14.12
CA TRP A 28 0.96 -8.12 -15.10
C TRP A 28 1.51 -7.22 -16.21
N ILE A 29 2.62 -6.53 -15.93
CA ILE A 29 3.22 -5.56 -16.84
C ILE A 29 4.71 -5.87 -16.95
N ASP A 30 5.21 -5.94 -18.19
CA ASP A 30 6.63 -6.04 -18.48
C ASP A 30 7.33 -4.72 -18.10
N PRO A 31 8.20 -4.71 -17.08
CA PRO A 31 8.84 -3.49 -16.63
C PRO A 31 9.81 -2.89 -17.66
N HIS A 32 10.31 -3.68 -18.61
CA HIS A 32 11.16 -3.18 -19.69
C HIS A 32 10.39 -2.35 -20.72
N ARG A 33 9.06 -2.53 -20.80
CA ARG A 33 8.18 -1.77 -21.70
C ARG A 33 7.61 -0.52 -21.05
N LEU A 34 7.73 -0.39 -19.73
CA LEU A 34 7.32 0.81 -19.02
C LEU A 34 8.40 1.87 -19.14
N ALA A 35 8.08 3.00 -19.78
CA ALA A 35 8.90 4.19 -19.67
C ALA A 35 9.01 4.59 -18.19
N GLY A 36 10.18 5.02 -17.72
CA GLY A 36 10.36 5.44 -16.32
C GLY A 36 9.37 6.51 -15.84
N VAL A 37 8.79 7.28 -16.77
CA VAL A 37 7.71 8.24 -16.53
C VAL A 37 6.41 7.57 -16.02
N ALA A 38 6.15 6.30 -16.34
CA ALA A 38 4.97 5.58 -15.88
C ALA A 38 4.94 5.35 -14.35
N VAL A 39 6.09 5.50 -13.68
CA VAL A 39 6.20 5.50 -12.21
C VAL A 39 5.55 6.75 -11.60
N LEU A 40 5.54 7.90 -12.32
CA LEU A 40 4.98 9.15 -11.81
C LEU A 40 3.46 9.07 -11.54
N PRO A 41 2.61 8.59 -12.47
CA PRO A 41 1.19 8.36 -12.18
C PRO A 41 0.96 7.45 -10.97
N LEU A 42 1.78 6.42 -10.79
CA LEU A 42 1.68 5.52 -9.64
C LEU A 42 2.01 6.24 -8.33
N MET A 43 3.07 7.05 -8.31
CA MET A 43 3.43 7.87 -7.15
C MET A 43 2.35 8.91 -6.82
N VAL A 44 1.82 9.59 -7.84
CA VAL A 44 0.73 10.56 -7.69
C VAL A 44 -0.53 9.85 -7.16
N GLY A 45 -0.87 8.69 -7.72
CA GLY A 45 -1.99 7.87 -7.26
C GLY A 45 -1.85 7.47 -5.79
N HIS A 46 -0.66 7.02 -5.36
CA HIS A 46 -0.39 6.71 -3.95
C HIS A 46 -0.53 7.96 -3.07
N GLY A 47 0.02 9.09 -3.51
CA GLY A 47 -0.13 10.36 -2.81
C GLY A 47 -1.60 10.73 -2.62
N LEU A 48 -2.39 10.72 -3.70
CA LEU A 48 -3.81 11.01 -3.68
C LEU A 48 -4.60 10.05 -2.79
N LEU A 49 -4.24 8.77 -2.76
CA LEU A 49 -4.89 7.77 -1.90
C LEU A 49 -4.63 8.08 -0.42
N VAL A 50 -3.38 8.43 -0.07
CA VAL A 50 -3.01 8.82 1.29
C VAL A 50 -3.71 10.12 1.70
N PHE A 51 -3.68 11.17 0.86
CA PHE A 51 -4.36 12.43 1.13
C PHE A 51 -5.88 12.26 1.21
N GLY A 52 -6.47 11.61 0.21
CA GLY A 52 -7.91 11.37 0.11
C GLY A 52 -8.43 10.53 1.27
N GLY A 53 -7.69 9.48 1.66
CA GLY A 53 -8.03 8.66 2.83
C GLY A 53 -8.06 9.48 4.12
N TRP A 54 -7.07 10.35 4.33
CA TRP A 54 -7.03 11.21 5.52
C TRP A 54 -8.15 12.26 5.55
N TYR A 55 -8.27 13.07 4.50
CA TYR A 55 -9.27 14.13 4.47
C TYR A 55 -10.69 13.54 4.46
N GLY A 56 -10.90 12.43 3.76
CA GLY A 56 -12.15 11.68 3.77
C GLY A 56 -12.49 11.15 5.16
N ALA A 57 -11.55 10.47 5.83
CA ALA A 57 -11.74 9.98 7.19
C ALA A 57 -12.01 11.11 8.20
N ALA A 58 -11.24 12.20 8.12
CA ALA A 58 -11.42 13.37 8.99
C ALA A 58 -12.79 14.02 8.79
N LEU A 59 -13.25 14.16 7.53
CA LEU A 59 -14.56 14.70 7.20
C LEU A 59 -15.69 13.81 7.77
N LEU A 60 -15.59 12.50 7.59
CA LEU A 60 -16.57 11.53 8.09
C LEU A 60 -16.64 11.55 9.63
N LEU A 61 -15.49 11.58 10.30
CA LEU A 61 -15.43 11.65 11.76
C LEU A 61 -16.02 12.94 12.32
N ARG A 62 -15.77 14.08 11.67
CA ARG A 62 -16.32 15.39 12.07
C ARG A 62 -17.84 15.45 11.88
N ARG A 63 -18.38 14.76 10.88
CA ARG A 63 -19.82 14.66 10.63
C ARG A 63 -20.54 13.55 11.42
N GLY A 64 -19.82 12.83 12.28
CA GLY A 64 -20.40 11.76 13.11
C GLY A 64 -20.68 10.44 12.39
N TYR A 65 -20.22 10.27 11.14
CA TYR A 65 -20.44 9.07 10.34
C TYR A 65 -19.45 7.95 10.66
N GLN A 66 -19.30 7.59 11.94
CA GLN A 66 -18.38 6.54 12.37
C GLN A 66 -18.72 5.17 11.79
N GLY A 67 -20.01 4.85 11.68
CA GLY A 67 -20.48 3.60 11.05
C GLY A 67 -20.02 3.49 9.60
N ALA A 68 -20.18 4.56 8.80
CA ALA A 68 -19.74 4.58 7.41
C ALA A 68 -18.23 4.35 7.27
N LEU A 69 -17.43 4.90 8.20
CA LEU A 69 -15.98 4.71 8.21
C LEU A 69 -15.60 3.25 8.48
N ILE A 70 -16.31 2.55 9.37
CA ILE A 70 -16.12 1.11 9.60
C ILE A 70 -16.47 0.32 8.33
N TYR A 71 -17.58 0.63 7.66
CA TYR A 71 -17.94 -0.03 6.39
C TYR A 71 -16.91 0.20 5.29
N ILE A 72 -16.39 1.42 5.15
CA ILE A 72 -15.36 1.74 4.16
C ILE A 72 -14.07 0.97 4.46
N ILE A 73 -13.61 0.95 5.72
CA ILE A 73 -12.43 0.16 6.12
C ILE A 73 -12.65 -1.32 5.86
N GLY A 74 -13.83 -1.86 6.21
CA GLY A 74 -14.19 -3.24 5.96
C GLY A 74 -14.20 -3.59 4.47
N ALA A 75 -14.76 -2.72 3.62
CA ALA A 75 -14.75 -2.89 2.18
C ALA A 75 -13.33 -2.88 1.60
N ILE A 76 -12.48 -1.94 2.04
CA ILE A 76 -11.07 -1.89 1.63
C ILE A 76 -10.34 -3.18 2.06
N ALA A 77 -10.51 -3.60 3.31
CA ALA A 77 -9.90 -4.83 3.82
C ALA A 77 -10.33 -6.07 3.03
N LEU A 78 -11.62 -6.15 2.68
CA LEU A 78 -12.14 -7.23 1.84
C LEU A 78 -11.54 -7.21 0.44
N VAL A 79 -11.48 -6.06 -0.22
CA VAL A 79 -10.85 -5.92 -1.55
C VAL A 79 -9.39 -6.33 -1.49
N VAL A 80 -8.63 -5.87 -0.49
CA VAL A 80 -7.23 -6.26 -0.29
C VAL A 80 -7.12 -7.77 -0.09
N LEU A 81 -7.98 -8.38 0.72
CA LEU A 81 -8.01 -9.82 0.92
C LEU A 81 -8.25 -10.57 -0.39
N VAL A 82 -9.23 -10.15 -1.19
CA VAL A 82 -9.52 -10.77 -2.50
C VAL A 82 -8.31 -10.64 -3.44
N LEU A 83 -7.66 -9.48 -3.49
CA LEU A 83 -6.46 -9.27 -4.30
C LEU A 83 -5.29 -10.14 -3.83
N VAL A 84 -5.08 -10.28 -2.52
CA VAL A 84 -4.03 -11.14 -1.94
C VAL A 84 -4.31 -12.61 -2.25
N VAL A 85 -5.55 -13.09 -2.09
CA VAL A 85 -5.91 -14.49 -2.34
C VAL A 85 -5.80 -14.82 -3.82
N SER A 86 -6.40 -13.99 -4.69
CA SER A 86 -6.34 -14.19 -6.15
C SER A 86 -4.92 -14.01 -6.72
N GLY A 87 -4.12 -13.16 -6.09
CA GLY A 87 -2.73 -12.90 -6.45
C GLY A 87 -1.71 -13.76 -5.71
N PHE A 88 -2.13 -14.70 -4.86
CA PHE A 88 -1.22 -15.34 -3.90
C PHE A 88 -0.03 -16.00 -4.57
N GLN A 89 -0.26 -16.74 -5.66
CA GLN A 89 0.81 -17.38 -6.43
C GLN A 89 1.85 -16.35 -6.87
N ARG A 90 1.41 -15.25 -7.50
CA ARG A 90 2.27 -14.15 -7.97
C ARG A 90 3.03 -13.50 -6.81
N LEU A 91 2.34 -13.22 -5.70
CA LEU A 91 2.95 -12.59 -4.52
C LEU A 91 3.97 -13.51 -3.84
N SER A 92 3.73 -14.82 -3.84
CA SER A 92 4.57 -15.83 -3.18
C SER A 92 5.79 -16.27 -4.00
N THR A 93 5.88 -15.84 -5.27
CA THR A 93 6.97 -16.20 -6.17
C THR A 93 7.90 -15.01 -6.38
N ALA A 94 9.18 -15.20 -6.09
CA ALA A 94 10.25 -14.27 -6.43
C ALA A 94 10.92 -14.70 -7.75
N THR A 95 10.80 -13.85 -8.77
CA THR A 95 11.41 -14.03 -10.09
C THR A 95 11.44 -12.70 -10.85
N ASP A 96 12.04 -12.67 -12.03
CA ASP A 96 11.92 -11.56 -13.00
C ASP A 96 10.76 -11.80 -13.97
N TYR A 97 10.45 -10.84 -14.84
CA TYR A 97 9.32 -10.97 -15.76
C TYR A 97 9.46 -12.17 -16.72
N PRO A 98 10.61 -12.38 -17.40
CA PRO A 98 10.80 -13.56 -18.25
C PRO A 98 10.73 -14.89 -17.47
N GLY A 99 11.27 -14.93 -16.24
CA GLY A 99 11.18 -16.10 -15.38
C GLY A 99 9.74 -16.44 -15.03
N TRP A 100 8.90 -15.44 -14.73
CA TRP A 100 7.46 -15.64 -14.51
C TRP A 100 6.77 -16.26 -15.74
N GLU A 101 7.04 -15.75 -16.95
CA GLU A 101 6.47 -16.31 -18.18
C GLU A 101 6.91 -17.76 -18.43
N GLN A 102 8.11 -18.14 -17.98
CA GLN A 102 8.66 -19.48 -18.10
C GLN A 102 8.28 -20.40 -16.93
N ASN A 103 7.40 -19.95 -16.01
CA ASN A 103 7.05 -20.65 -14.77
C ASN A 103 8.27 -20.99 -13.89
N GLN A 104 9.29 -20.13 -13.94
CA GLN A 104 10.49 -20.21 -13.12
C GLN A 104 10.40 -19.19 -11.99
N GLY A 105 10.76 -19.62 -10.78
CA GLY A 105 10.83 -18.73 -9.64
C GLY A 105 11.06 -19.51 -8.35
N THR A 106 11.49 -18.78 -7.33
CA THR A 106 11.70 -19.34 -6.00
C THR A 106 10.66 -18.81 -5.03
N SER A 107 10.53 -19.44 -3.87
CA SER A 107 9.69 -18.90 -2.78
C SER A 107 10.15 -17.49 -2.39
N LEU A 108 9.20 -16.59 -2.16
CA LEU A 108 9.44 -15.20 -1.77
C LEU A 108 10.37 -15.07 -0.56
N PHE A 109 10.19 -15.95 0.43
CA PHE A 109 10.94 -15.95 1.69
C PHE A 109 12.32 -16.61 1.59
N ALA A 110 12.64 -17.23 0.45
CA ALA A 110 13.98 -17.75 0.19
C ALA A 110 14.96 -16.63 -0.19
N VAL A 111 14.47 -15.41 -0.45
CA VAL A 111 15.25 -14.26 -0.90
C VAL A 111 14.95 -13.01 -0.08
N GLN A 112 15.78 -11.97 -0.24
CA GLN A 112 15.65 -10.70 0.48
C GLN A 112 14.30 -10.00 0.27
N LEU A 113 13.68 -10.19 -0.90
CA LEU A 113 12.39 -9.61 -1.26
C LEU A 113 11.30 -9.93 -0.23
N GLY A 114 11.20 -11.18 0.25
CA GLY A 114 10.19 -11.55 1.25
C GLY A 114 10.34 -10.82 2.58
N TRP A 115 11.58 -10.65 3.04
CA TRP A 115 11.85 -9.91 4.27
C TRP A 115 11.63 -8.40 4.11
N ALA A 116 12.02 -7.84 2.96
CA ALA A 116 11.74 -6.45 2.63
C ALA A 116 10.22 -6.19 2.62
N ALA A 117 9.43 -7.11 2.06
CA ALA A 117 7.97 -7.03 2.07
C ALA A 117 7.40 -7.04 3.49
N VAL A 118 7.86 -7.96 4.35
CA VAL A 118 7.42 -8.04 5.76
C VAL A 118 7.72 -6.74 6.52
N VAL A 119 8.96 -6.25 6.45
CA VAL A 119 9.37 -5.02 7.14
C VAL A 119 8.55 -3.83 6.63
N SER A 120 8.31 -3.77 5.33
CA SER A 120 7.51 -2.70 4.71
C SER A 120 6.04 -2.75 5.17
N VAL A 121 5.44 -3.93 5.24
CA VAL A 121 4.08 -4.12 5.75
C VAL A 121 4.00 -3.71 7.22
N MET A 122 4.97 -4.10 8.04
CA MET A 122 5.03 -3.70 9.45
C MET A 122 5.17 -2.19 9.61
N ALA A 123 6.03 -1.55 8.81
CA ALA A 123 6.21 -0.10 8.82
C ALA A 123 4.94 0.64 8.41
N LEU A 124 4.27 0.20 7.34
CA LEU A 124 3.00 0.76 6.88
C LEU A 124 1.89 0.58 7.92
N PHE A 125 1.75 -0.62 8.47
CA PHE A 125 0.71 -0.91 9.45
C PHE A 125 0.93 -0.13 10.77
N GLY A 126 2.15 -0.12 11.30
CA GLY A 126 2.49 0.60 12.52
C GLY A 126 2.27 2.11 12.36
N SER A 127 2.71 2.67 11.24
CA SER A 127 2.52 4.10 10.97
C SER A 127 1.07 4.47 10.68
N ALA A 128 0.30 3.64 9.97
CA ALA A 128 -1.14 3.84 9.76
C ALA A 128 -1.92 3.77 11.09
N THR A 129 -1.56 2.84 11.98
CA THR A 129 -2.16 2.72 13.32
C THR A 129 -1.90 3.96 14.16
N TYR A 130 -0.65 4.45 14.18
CA TYR A 130 -0.29 5.69 14.86
C TYR A 130 -1.11 6.88 14.35
N VAL A 131 -1.21 7.03 13.02
CA VAL A 131 -1.97 8.08 12.36
C VAL A 131 -3.47 7.99 12.71
N ALA A 132 -4.06 6.79 12.75
CA ALA A 132 -5.45 6.58 13.13
C ALA A 132 -5.73 6.95 14.60
N ILE A 133 -4.81 6.61 15.51
CA ILE A 133 -4.92 6.97 16.93
C ILE A 133 -4.91 8.50 17.07
N GLU A 134 -4.00 9.19 16.40
CA GLU A 134 -3.88 10.65 16.51
C GLU A 134 -5.09 11.36 15.93
N LEU A 135 -5.60 10.92 14.78
CA LEU A 135 -6.84 11.44 14.20
C LEU A 135 -8.03 11.26 15.16
N GLY A 136 -8.10 10.11 15.85
CA GLY A 136 -9.11 9.85 16.86
C GLY A 136 -9.00 10.77 18.08
N ARG A 137 -7.77 11.06 18.54
CA ARG A 137 -7.51 12.00 19.65
C ARG A 137 -7.95 13.42 19.28
N ASP A 138 -7.58 13.90 18.11
CA ASP A 138 -7.96 15.23 17.64
C ASP A 138 -9.47 15.36 17.41
N GLY A 139 -10.11 14.33 16.86
CA GLY A 139 -11.56 14.30 16.72
C GLY A 139 -12.33 14.33 18.04
N ARG A 140 -11.74 13.92 19.17
CA ARG A 140 -12.33 14.07 20.51
C ARG A 140 -12.16 15.49 21.04
N ARG A 141 -10.99 16.10 20.85
CA ARG A 141 -10.69 17.48 21.29
C ARG A 141 -11.60 18.52 20.62
N VAL A 142 -11.89 18.35 19.34
CA VAL A 142 -12.76 19.27 18.58
C VAL A 142 -14.23 19.17 19.04
N ARG A 143 -14.69 18.00 19.49
CA ARG A 143 -16.07 17.81 19.99
C ARG A 143 -16.28 18.29 21.43
N ALA A 144 -15.21 18.48 22.18
CA ALA A 144 -15.26 18.95 23.57
C ALA A 144 -15.20 20.49 23.71
N ARG A 145 -15.03 21.20 22.60
CA ARG A 145 -15.12 22.67 22.50
C ARG A 145 -16.44 23.05 21.84
#